data_AF-A0A7C1YI42-F1
#
_entry.id   AF-A0A7C1YI42-F1
#
_cell.length_a   1.000
_cell.length_b   1.000
_cell.length_c   1.000
_cell.angle_alpha   90.00
_cell.angle_beta   90.00
_cell.angle_gamma   90.00
#
_symmetry.space_group_name_H-M   'P 1'
#
loop_
_entity.id
_entity.type
_entity.pdbx_description
1 polymer ?
#
loop_
_entity_poly.entity_id
_entity_poly.type
_entity_poly.pdbx_seq_one_letter_code
_entity_poly.pdbx_strand_id
1 'polypeptide(L)'
;MSDEDTKLIDVSHVVEHGMITYKGLPAPLICDFLSREASEEIYEDGTSFHIGRIDMVANTGTYLDSPFHRYETGKDLSELDLSCLANLDGVVVSIPSDTQEITPAHFADVAIAGRAVLIRTNWSDHWGTDQYFEGHPYVTKEAAEYLRTGGAV
;
A
#
# COMPACT_ATOMS: atom_id res chain seq x y z
N MET A 1 -2.64 -29.84 3.49
CA MET A 1 -1.54 -29.24 2.72
C MET A 1 -0.56 -28.75 3.76
N SER A 2 0.66 -29.26 3.77
CA SER A 2 1.71 -28.82 4.70
C SER A 2 2.11 -27.38 4.36
N ASP A 3 2.50 -26.59 5.37
CA ASP A 3 2.91 -25.18 5.23
C ASP A 3 4.12 -24.96 4.28
N GLU A 4 4.76 -26.01 3.77
CA GLU A 4 5.93 -25.95 2.89
C GLU A 4 5.64 -25.56 1.42
N ASP A 5 4.38 -25.52 0.97
CA ASP A 5 4.04 -25.22 -0.44
C ASP A 5 3.56 -23.78 -0.71
N THR A 6 3.38 -22.94 0.32
CA THR A 6 2.86 -21.57 0.15
C THR A 6 4.00 -20.55 0.09
N LYS A 7 4.26 -19.99 -1.09
CA LYS A 7 5.19 -18.88 -1.26
C LYS A 7 4.50 -17.54 -0.97
N LEU A 8 4.96 -16.83 0.05
CA LEU A 8 4.57 -15.44 0.30
C LEU A 8 5.39 -14.49 -0.58
N ILE A 9 4.75 -13.46 -1.11
CA ILE A 9 5.36 -12.41 -1.93
C ILE A 9 5.10 -11.08 -1.24
N ASP A 10 6.17 -10.36 -0.92
CA ASP A 10 6.06 -8.99 -0.43
C ASP A 10 5.81 -8.04 -1.60
N VAL A 11 4.78 -7.22 -1.48
CA VAL A 11 4.35 -6.20 -2.45
C VAL A 11 4.48 -4.79 -1.87
N SER A 12 5.29 -4.64 -0.82
CA SER A 12 5.49 -3.39 -0.09
C SER A 12 6.80 -2.71 -0.47
N HIS A 13 6.79 -1.38 -0.54
CA HIS A 13 8.03 -0.61 -0.62
C HIS A 13 8.61 -0.36 0.78
N VAL A 14 9.94 -0.41 0.88
CA VAL A 14 10.66 0.02 2.08
C VAL A 14 10.54 1.55 2.21
N VAL A 15 10.20 2.01 3.41
CA VAL A 15 10.11 3.43 3.78
C VAL A 15 11.25 3.76 4.75
N GLU A 16 11.98 4.83 4.46
CA GLU A 16 13.15 5.27 5.21
C GLU A 16 12.97 6.69 5.75
N HIS A 17 13.73 7.04 6.80
CA HIS A 17 13.73 8.40 7.32
C HIS A 17 14.04 9.43 6.22
N GLY A 18 13.20 10.45 6.08
CA GLY A 18 13.41 11.52 5.11
C GLY A 18 13.04 11.16 3.66
N MET A 19 12.58 9.93 3.40
CA MET A 19 12.15 9.51 2.07
C MET A 19 10.89 10.26 1.62
N ILE A 20 10.96 10.94 0.48
CA ILE A 20 9.78 11.58 -0.12
C ILE A 20 9.01 10.52 -0.89
N THR A 21 7.77 10.25 -0.48
CA THR A 21 6.87 9.29 -1.15
C THR A 21 5.74 9.98 -1.92
N TYR A 22 5.54 11.28 -1.71
CA TYR A 22 4.59 12.11 -2.45
C TYR A 22 5.04 13.58 -2.40
N LYS A 23 5.07 14.28 -3.53
CA LYS A 23 5.48 15.69 -3.60
C LYS A 23 4.51 16.58 -2.82
N GLY A 24 5.02 17.33 -1.84
CA GLY A 24 4.24 18.27 -1.02
C GLY A 24 3.75 17.73 0.32
N LEU A 25 3.94 16.44 0.61
CA LEU A 25 3.73 15.89 1.95
C LEU A 25 5.03 15.88 2.75
N PRO A 26 4.98 15.99 4.10
CA PRO A 26 6.13 15.79 4.95
C PRO A 26 6.73 14.39 4.77
N ALA A 27 8.06 14.32 4.72
CA ALA A 27 8.78 13.04 4.76
C ALA A 27 8.69 12.41 6.17
N PRO A 28 8.73 11.08 6.28
CA PRO A 28 8.64 10.41 7.57
C PRO A 28 9.86 10.69 8.44
N LEU A 29 9.62 10.94 9.72
CA LEU A 29 10.63 10.95 10.78
C LEU A 29 10.67 9.57 11.42
N ILE A 30 11.77 8.85 11.20
CA ILE A 30 12.03 7.55 11.82
C ILE A 30 13.30 7.71 12.64
N CYS A 31 13.17 7.67 13.96
CA CYS A 31 14.27 7.91 14.89
C CYS A 31 14.10 7.13 16.20
N ASP A 32 15.06 7.27 17.10
CA ASP A 32 14.97 6.65 18.41
C ASP A 32 14.08 7.50 19.34
N PHE A 33 13.09 6.85 19.96
CA PHE A 33 12.48 7.38 21.19
C PHE A 33 13.40 7.10 22.38
N LEU A 34 13.92 5.87 22.45
CA LEU A 34 14.94 5.44 23.40
C LEU A 34 15.96 4.59 22.64
N SER A 35 17.21 5.06 22.57
CA SER A 35 18.28 4.28 21.95
C SER A 35 18.67 3.11 22.85
N ARG A 36 19.36 2.12 22.27
CA ARG A 36 19.81 0.93 23.00
C ARG A 36 20.76 1.32 24.13
N GLU A 37 21.70 2.20 23.85
CA GLU A 37 22.71 2.70 24.78
C GLU A 37 22.04 3.51 25.90
N ALA A 38 21.11 4.41 25.56
CA ALA A 38 20.39 5.20 26.55
C ALA A 38 19.52 4.33 27.48
N SER A 39 19.03 3.18 26.99
CA SER A 39 18.25 2.26 27.81
C SER A 39 19.07 1.59 28.92
N GLU A 40 20.38 1.43 28.75
CA GLU A 40 21.25 0.79 29.75
C GLU A 40 21.31 1.59 31.06
N GLU A 41 21.07 2.91 31.01
CA GLU A 41 21.00 3.76 32.20
C GLU A 41 19.70 3.58 33.00
N ILE A 42 18.69 2.94 32.40
CA ILE A 42 17.34 2.76 32.97
C ILE A 42 17.16 1.34 33.51
N TYR A 43 17.72 0.35 32.82
CA TYR A 43 17.54 -1.07 33.11
C TYR A 43 18.74 -1.66 33.87
N GLU A 44 18.58 -2.90 34.36
CA GLU A 44 19.67 -3.60 35.05
C GLU A 44 20.82 -3.96 34.11
N ASP A 45 22.02 -4.10 34.68
CA ASP A 45 23.22 -4.49 33.94
C ASP A 45 22.98 -5.74 33.08
N GLY A 46 23.28 -5.62 31.78
CA GLY A 46 23.07 -6.68 30.80
C GLY A 46 21.69 -6.68 30.12
N THR A 47 20.81 -5.73 30.46
CA THR A 47 19.50 -5.56 29.83
C THR A 47 19.43 -4.24 29.07
N SER A 48 19.16 -4.28 27.76
CA SER A 48 18.96 -3.08 26.95
C SER A 48 17.89 -3.27 25.87
N PHE A 49 17.18 -2.18 25.57
CA PHE A 49 16.07 -2.13 24.63
C PHE A 49 16.25 -0.97 23.65
N HIS A 50 15.74 -1.14 22.43
CA HIS A 50 15.58 -0.05 21.48
C HIS A 50 14.09 0.21 21.29
N ILE A 51 13.69 1.48 21.36
CA ILE A 51 12.31 1.91 21.11
C ILE A 51 12.36 2.96 20.01
N GLY A 52 11.88 2.60 18.83
CA GLY A 52 11.73 3.52 17.71
C GLY A 52 10.52 4.45 17.86
N ARG A 53 10.64 5.66 17.32
CA ARG A 53 9.55 6.59 17.04
C ARG A 53 9.39 6.73 15.53
N ILE A 54 8.16 6.65 15.08
CA ILE A 54 7.78 6.90 13.69
C ILE A 54 6.71 8.00 13.71
N ASP A 55 6.97 9.06 12.96
CA ASP A 55 6.02 10.13 12.67
C ASP A 55 5.92 10.25 11.14
N MET A 56 4.76 9.95 10.59
CA MET A 56 4.54 9.85 9.15
C MET A 56 3.09 10.16 8.78
N VAL A 57 2.88 10.61 7.54
CA VAL A 57 1.54 10.69 6.96
C VAL A 57 1.05 9.27 6.66
N ALA A 58 -0.23 8.98 6.89
CA ALA A 58 -0.77 7.63 6.67
C ALA A 58 -0.67 7.16 5.21
N ASN A 59 -0.67 8.10 4.25
CA ASN A 59 -0.53 7.85 2.81
C ASN A 59 0.95 7.78 2.35
N THR A 60 1.85 7.28 3.19
CA THR A 60 3.29 7.11 2.89
C THR A 60 3.57 5.66 2.46
N GLY A 61 4.29 5.47 1.34
CA GLY A 61 4.71 4.14 0.88
C GLY A 61 3.57 3.29 0.32
N THR A 62 3.56 2.00 0.66
CA THR A 62 2.43 1.09 0.40
C THR A 62 1.40 1.26 1.53
N TYR A 63 0.21 1.78 1.20
CA TYR A 63 -0.82 2.12 2.17
C TYR A 63 -2.22 1.68 1.73
N LEU A 64 -3.19 1.87 2.61
CA LEU A 64 -4.61 1.60 2.38
C LEU A 64 -5.42 2.87 2.57
N ASP A 65 -6.28 3.21 1.59
CA ASP A 65 -7.31 4.23 1.75
C ASP A 65 -8.61 3.62 2.27
N SER A 66 -9.24 4.31 3.21
CA SER A 66 -10.61 4.03 3.68
C SER A 66 -11.58 5.06 3.09
N PRO A 67 -12.89 4.78 3.03
CA PRO A 67 -13.88 5.75 2.56
C PRO A 67 -13.77 7.13 3.23
N PHE A 68 -13.39 7.18 4.51
CA PHE A 68 -13.20 8.41 5.27
C PHE A 68 -12.18 9.37 4.63
N HIS A 69 -11.17 8.85 3.92
CA HIS A 69 -10.16 9.67 3.23
C HIS A 69 -10.80 10.71 2.28
N ARG A 70 -11.89 10.33 1.60
CA ARG A 70 -12.61 11.18 0.65
C ARG A 70 -13.96 11.68 1.15
N TYR A 71 -14.64 10.89 1.98
CA TYR A 71 -16.01 11.14 2.42
C TYR A 71 -16.04 11.26 3.95
N GLU A 72 -16.33 12.45 4.48
CA GLU A 72 -16.26 12.74 5.93
C GLU A 72 -17.13 11.85 6.83
N THR A 73 -18.13 11.17 6.27
CA THR A 73 -19.00 10.23 6.99
C THR A 73 -18.74 8.76 6.63
N GLY A 74 -17.72 8.51 5.81
CA GLY A 74 -17.27 7.18 5.45
C GLY A 74 -16.56 6.49 6.60
N LYS A 75 -16.50 5.15 6.54
CA LYS A 75 -15.75 4.34 7.49
C LYS A 75 -14.28 4.71 7.50
N ASP A 76 -13.69 4.85 8.67
CA ASP A 76 -12.24 4.96 8.83
C ASP A 76 -11.55 3.57 8.85
N LEU A 77 -10.21 3.56 8.95
CA LEU A 77 -9.43 2.32 8.95
C LEU A 77 -9.81 1.34 10.09
N SER A 78 -10.24 1.85 11.24
CA SER A 78 -10.63 1.02 12.38
C SER A 78 -12.00 0.35 12.22
N GLU A 79 -12.80 0.83 11.26
CA GLU A 79 -14.16 0.37 10.99
C GLU A 79 -14.28 -0.55 9.76
N LEU A 80 -13.17 -0.76 9.03
CA LEU A 80 -13.11 -1.69 7.90
C LEU A 80 -13.14 -3.14 8.41
N ASP A 81 -13.97 -3.96 7.77
CA ASP A 81 -14.05 -5.38 8.08
C ASP A 81 -12.88 -6.12 7.41
N LEU A 82 -12.20 -7.01 8.14
CA LEU A 82 -11.06 -7.76 7.59
C LEU A 82 -11.45 -8.64 6.39
N SER A 83 -12.72 -9.03 6.28
CA SER A 83 -13.23 -9.81 5.14
C SER A 83 -13.17 -9.06 3.80
N CYS A 84 -12.99 -7.73 3.80
CA CYS A 84 -12.73 -6.97 2.58
C CYS A 84 -11.25 -6.55 2.42
N LEU A 85 -10.35 -7.05 3.26
CA LEU A 85 -8.93 -6.65 3.27
C LEU A 85 -7.95 -7.82 3.20
N ALA A 86 -8.31 -8.97 3.78
CA ALA A 86 -7.39 -10.08 3.99
C ALA A 86 -7.98 -11.40 3.53
N ASN A 87 -7.10 -12.31 3.10
CA ASN A 87 -7.47 -13.65 2.62
C ASN A 87 -8.53 -13.62 1.50
N LEU A 88 -8.41 -12.64 0.60
CA LEU A 88 -9.24 -12.50 -0.59
C LEU A 88 -8.66 -13.31 -1.75
N ASP A 89 -9.53 -13.91 -2.56
CA ASP A 89 -9.12 -14.41 -3.87
C ASP A 89 -8.64 -13.24 -4.72
N GLY A 90 -7.36 -13.24 -5.09
CA GLY A 90 -6.75 -12.19 -5.89
C GLY A 90 -6.70 -12.52 -7.38
N VAL A 91 -6.80 -11.51 -8.24
CA VAL A 91 -6.46 -11.60 -9.65
C VAL A 91 -5.53 -10.46 -10.04
N VAL A 92 -4.45 -10.78 -10.76
CA VAL A 92 -3.51 -9.77 -11.27
C VAL A 92 -3.86 -9.45 -12.72
N VAL A 93 -4.15 -8.19 -12.99
CA VAL A 93 -4.39 -7.67 -14.34
C VAL A 93 -3.15 -6.90 -14.79
N SER A 94 -2.48 -7.41 -15.82
CA SER A 94 -1.27 -6.78 -16.35
C SER A 94 -1.63 -5.74 -17.39
N ILE A 95 -1.17 -4.52 -17.18
CA ILE A 95 -1.40 -3.39 -18.06
C ILE A 95 -0.17 -3.18 -18.94
N PRO A 96 -0.32 -2.94 -20.26
CA PRO A 96 0.80 -2.58 -21.13
C PRO A 96 1.54 -1.34 -20.64
N SER A 97 2.86 -1.33 -20.76
CA SER A 97 3.73 -0.28 -20.17
C SER A 97 3.52 1.12 -20.74
N ASP A 98 2.94 1.23 -21.94
CA ASP A 98 2.62 2.48 -22.63
C ASP A 98 1.18 2.98 -22.35
N THR A 99 0.44 2.28 -21.48
CA THR A 99 -0.94 2.64 -21.14
C THR A 99 -0.97 3.69 -20.04
N GLN A 100 -1.44 4.89 -20.37
CA GLN A 100 -1.72 5.94 -19.39
C GLN A 100 -3.12 5.81 -18.77
N GLU A 101 -4.13 5.46 -19.58
CA GLU A 101 -5.52 5.35 -19.14
C GLU A 101 -5.96 3.89 -19.05
N ILE A 102 -6.24 3.42 -17.83
CA ILE A 102 -6.75 2.07 -17.59
C ILE A 102 -8.28 2.11 -17.67
N THR A 103 -8.80 1.68 -18.82
CA THR A 103 -10.22 1.65 -19.18
C THR A 103 -10.87 0.26 -18.93
N PRO A 104 -12.21 0.13 -19.00
CA PRO A 104 -12.91 -1.16 -18.85
C PRO A 104 -12.42 -2.28 -19.77
N ALA A 105 -11.89 -1.95 -20.95
CA ALA A 105 -11.40 -2.93 -21.91
C ALA A 105 -10.28 -3.81 -21.35
N HIS A 106 -9.49 -3.31 -20.39
CA HIS A 106 -8.41 -4.06 -19.75
C HIS A 106 -8.91 -5.16 -18.80
N PHE A 107 -10.19 -5.15 -18.45
CA PHE A 107 -10.80 -6.10 -17.51
C PHE A 107 -11.80 -7.06 -18.18
N ALA A 108 -12.11 -6.85 -19.46
CA ALA A 108 -13.24 -7.50 -20.13
C ALA A 108 -13.20 -9.04 -20.10
N ASP A 109 -12.00 -9.63 -20.16
CA ASP A 109 -11.79 -11.08 -20.16
C ASP A 109 -11.30 -11.62 -18.81
N VAL A 110 -11.41 -10.82 -17.74
CA VAL A 110 -10.94 -11.17 -16.39
C VAL A 110 -12.12 -11.47 -15.49
N ALA A 111 -12.11 -12.64 -14.85
CA ALA A 111 -13.09 -12.96 -13.81
C ALA A 111 -12.78 -12.15 -12.54
N ILE A 112 -13.46 -11.02 -12.36
CA ILE A 112 -13.27 -10.06 -11.28
C ILE A 112 -14.26 -10.21 -10.11
N ALA A 113 -15.40 -10.87 -10.33
CA ALA A 113 -16.45 -10.99 -9.32
C ALA A 113 -15.96 -11.75 -8.09
N GLY A 114 -16.12 -11.14 -6.91
CA GLY A 114 -15.71 -11.71 -5.62
C GLY A 114 -14.21 -11.69 -5.38
N ARG A 115 -13.43 -10.94 -6.17
CA ARG A 115 -11.96 -10.96 -6.11
C ARG A 115 -11.35 -9.58 -5.88
N ALA A 116 -10.22 -9.57 -5.18
CA ALA A 116 -9.32 -8.43 -5.14
C ALA A 116 -8.61 -8.30 -6.49
N VAL A 117 -8.70 -7.13 -7.12
CA VAL A 117 -8.10 -6.88 -8.44
C VAL A 117 -6.82 -6.07 -8.27
N LEU A 118 -5.68 -6.71 -8.50
CA LEU A 118 -4.36 -6.08 -8.47
C LEU A 118 -3.98 -5.63 -9.87
N ILE A 119 -3.89 -4.32 -10.09
CA ILE A 119 -3.53 -3.73 -11.38
C ILE A 119 -2.02 -3.56 -11.45
N ARG A 120 -1.35 -4.37 -12.26
CA ARG A 120 0.11 -4.32 -12.43
C ARG A 120 0.47 -3.47 -13.64
N THR A 121 1.04 -2.30 -13.38
CA THR A 121 1.56 -1.35 -14.39
C THR A 121 3.08 -1.35 -14.49
N ASN A 122 3.77 -2.04 -13.58
CA ASN A 122 5.22 -1.96 -13.34
C ASN A 122 5.73 -0.55 -12.98
N TRP A 123 4.85 0.38 -12.58
CA TRP A 123 5.28 1.72 -12.17
C TRP A 123 6.17 1.74 -10.92
N SER A 124 6.12 0.68 -10.12
CA SER A 124 7.02 0.42 -9.00
C SER A 124 8.51 0.46 -9.38
N ASP A 125 8.83 0.21 -10.65
CA ASP A 125 10.22 0.27 -11.15
C ASP A 125 10.82 1.69 -11.06
N HIS A 126 9.96 2.72 -10.92
CA HIS A 126 10.37 4.11 -10.72
C HIS A 126 10.50 4.54 -9.25
N TRP A 127 10.18 3.67 -8.28
CA TRP A 127 10.22 4.00 -6.86
C TRP A 127 11.55 4.63 -6.43
N GLY A 128 11.49 5.71 -5.64
CA GLY A 128 12.66 6.46 -5.19
C GLY A 128 13.31 7.37 -6.23
N THR A 129 12.69 7.54 -7.41
CA THR A 129 13.14 8.47 -8.46
C THR A 129 12.12 9.58 -8.73
N ASP A 130 12.56 10.69 -9.32
CA ASP A 130 11.66 11.79 -9.71
C ASP A 130 10.54 11.36 -10.66
N GLN A 131 10.80 10.35 -11.50
CA GLN A 131 9.82 9.81 -12.45
C GLN A 131 8.61 9.19 -11.75
N TYR A 132 8.76 8.70 -10.52
CA TYR A 132 7.65 8.07 -9.78
C TYR A 132 6.44 9.01 -9.62
N PHE A 133 6.70 10.31 -9.51
CA PHE A 133 5.69 11.31 -9.17
C PHE A 133 4.91 11.85 -10.36
N GLU A 134 5.26 11.49 -11.60
CA GLU A 134 4.74 12.16 -12.80
C GLU A 134 4.46 11.15 -13.92
N GLY A 135 3.31 11.31 -14.59
CA GLY A 135 2.98 10.48 -15.75
C GLY A 135 2.60 9.03 -15.43
N HIS A 136 2.32 8.72 -14.15
CA HIS A 136 1.85 7.40 -13.75
C HIS A 136 0.48 7.08 -14.40
N PRO A 137 0.22 5.79 -14.74
CA PRO A 137 -1.10 5.38 -15.20
C PRO A 137 -2.19 5.67 -14.16
N TYR A 138 -3.43 5.79 -14.62
CA TYR A 138 -4.59 5.96 -13.76
C TYR A 138 -5.78 5.14 -14.23
N VAL A 139 -6.63 4.77 -13.27
CA VAL A 139 -7.91 4.10 -13.53
C VAL A 139 -8.93 5.16 -13.92
N THR A 140 -9.58 5.00 -15.07
CA THR A 140 -10.64 5.93 -15.48
C THR A 140 -11.89 5.75 -14.61
N LYS A 141 -12.76 6.77 -14.61
CA LYS A 141 -14.05 6.67 -13.91
C LYS A 141 -14.84 5.45 -14.37
N GLU A 142 -14.89 5.21 -15.67
CA GLU A 142 -15.64 4.10 -16.28
C GLU A 142 -15.06 2.74 -15.84
N ALA A 143 -13.73 2.63 -15.70
CA ALA A 143 -13.09 1.43 -15.20
C ALA A 143 -13.40 1.18 -13.71
N ALA A 144 -13.38 2.23 -12.88
CA ALA A 144 -13.76 2.12 -11.48
C ALA A 144 -15.23 1.70 -11.31
N GLU A 145 -16.13 2.26 -12.14
CA GLU A 145 -17.54 1.87 -12.18
C GLU A 145 -17.72 0.42 -12.66
N TYR A 146 -16.97 0.00 -13.68
CA TYR A 146 -16.97 -1.37 -14.19
C TYR A 146 -16.54 -2.38 -13.12
N LEU A 147 -15.44 -2.13 -12.40
CA LEU A 147 -14.95 -3.00 -11.33
C LEU A 147 -15.98 -3.13 -10.20
N ARG A 148 -16.55 -2.00 -9.76
CA ARG A 148 -17.58 -1.98 -8.72
C ARG A 148 -18.82 -2.76 -9.14
N THR A 149 -19.36 -2.50 -10.34
CA THR A 149 -20.56 -3.18 -10.83
C THR A 149 -20.30 -4.65 -11.17
N GLY A 150 -19.08 -5.00 -11.57
CA GLY A 150 -18.63 -6.37 -11.78
C GLY A 150 -18.37 -7.17 -10.51
N GLY A 151 -18.46 -6.53 -9.33
CA GLY A 151 -18.36 -7.19 -8.04
C GLY A 151 -16.93 -7.48 -7.59
N ALA A 152 -15.94 -6.70 -8.06
CA ALA A 152 -14.62 -6.70 -7.43
C ALA A 152 -14.73 -6.31 -5.95
N VAL A 153 -13.86 -6.87 -5.12
CA VAL A 153 -13.84 -6.69 -3.65
C VAL A 153 -12.61 -5.91 -3.24
#